data_AF-A0A1M7N8I8-F1
#
_entry.id   AF-A0A1M7N8I8-F1
#
_cell.length_a   1.000
_cell.length_b   1.000
_cell.length_c   1.000
_cell.angle_alpha   90.00
_cell.angle_beta   90.00
_cell.angle_gamma   90.00
#
_symmetry.space_group_name_H-M   'P 1'
#
loop_
_entity.id
_entity.type
_entity.pdbx_description
1 polymer ?
#
loop_
_entity_poly.entity_id
_entity_poly.type
_entity_poly.pdbx_seq_one_letter_code
_entity_poly.pdbx_strand_id
1 'polypeptide(L)'
;MVVLVYGCSDQTNLSSKSSESTDWELVILDSIQVDYLGSVGGGDFRNGKGVFFNFQENKLIEFDSTGKIHYERSYPTDGPGKVLYPTQLRYTDDGRLFAASFVGWLYELNRDLTLKQEITLPFPSQANDGGGFFRSLDFWNDSLISYYPGRDGANPYDPYFIRDHFLLEKIDSKTGGSVPLIKIPSTSRYSSDKFFERPWIQFGISGTRLHLALSNEPMIHVFDLNDGGSYLHTVNFKPSKFLDNGEHQEKYQYISGSRMLDGAIRQLFVTEKGTVVYYEEGIDEEIFVQNELNLPKNFPKYKDFQKQVLKIISPDTILSNEIIVPYRIGRIMNIEGLDKPFYALRDDDFVGEEQEYITFYKLLLVKK
;
A
#
# COMPACT_ATOMS: atom_id res chain seq x y z
N MET A 1 5.63 -35.31 -70.04
CA MET A 1 5.99 -34.24 -69.09
C MET A 1 4.68 -33.68 -68.56
N VAL A 2 4.29 -34.13 -67.37
CA VAL A 2 3.00 -33.81 -66.73
C VAL A 2 3.35 -32.98 -65.52
N VAL A 3 2.89 -31.73 -65.50
CA VAL A 3 3.02 -30.81 -64.36
C VAL A 3 1.81 -31.05 -63.47
N LEU A 4 2.04 -31.65 -62.31
CA LEU A 4 1.07 -31.78 -61.23
C LEU A 4 1.25 -30.59 -60.29
N VAL A 5 0.24 -29.72 -60.25
CA VAL A 5 0.15 -28.61 -59.29
C VAL A 5 -0.45 -29.18 -58.00
N TYR A 6 0.37 -29.22 -56.94
CA TYR A 6 -0.09 -29.47 -55.58
C TYR A 6 -0.61 -28.15 -54.98
N GLY A 7 -1.90 -28.10 -54.69
CA GLY A 7 -2.49 -27.11 -53.79
C GLY A 7 -2.60 -27.69 -52.39
N CYS A 8 -1.70 -27.29 -51.49
CA CYS A 8 -1.87 -27.49 -50.05
C CYS A 8 -2.70 -26.33 -49.50
N SER A 9 -3.90 -26.65 -49.00
CA SER A 9 -4.69 -25.74 -48.18
C SER A 9 -4.07 -25.66 -46.79
N ASP A 10 -3.60 -24.48 -46.40
CA ASP A 10 -3.20 -24.20 -45.02
C ASP A 10 -4.42 -24.29 -44.11
N GLN A 11 -4.46 -25.33 -43.27
CA GLN A 11 -5.23 -25.31 -42.04
C GLN A 11 -4.47 -24.45 -41.03
N THR A 12 -4.71 -23.14 -41.08
CA THR A 12 -4.36 -22.24 -39.99
C THR A 12 -5.22 -22.63 -38.79
N ASN A 13 -4.64 -23.46 -37.92
CA ASN A 13 -5.07 -23.62 -36.53
C ASN A 13 -4.92 -22.26 -35.82
N LEU A 14 -5.91 -21.39 -36.02
CA LEU A 14 -6.23 -20.32 -35.08
C LEU A 14 -6.82 -21.00 -33.85
N SER A 15 -5.92 -21.54 -33.01
CA SER A 15 -6.22 -21.78 -31.62
C SER A 15 -6.63 -20.44 -31.04
N SER A 16 -7.93 -20.21 -30.94
CA SER A 16 -8.51 -19.17 -30.10
C SER A 16 -7.96 -19.42 -28.70
N LYS A 17 -6.93 -18.65 -28.30
CA LYS A 17 -6.65 -18.43 -26.88
C LYS A 17 -7.99 -18.01 -26.30
N SER A 18 -8.58 -18.89 -25.48
CA SER A 18 -9.71 -18.53 -24.64
C SER A 18 -9.32 -17.22 -23.95
N SER A 19 -9.99 -16.13 -24.29
CA SER A 19 -9.76 -14.85 -23.62
C SER A 19 -10.07 -15.08 -22.15
N GLU A 20 -9.03 -15.17 -21.34
CA GLU A 20 -9.22 -15.26 -19.91
C GLU A 20 -10.04 -14.04 -19.46
N SER A 21 -11.10 -14.29 -18.71
CA SER A 21 -11.98 -13.24 -18.17
C SER A 21 -11.15 -12.23 -17.38
N THR A 22 -11.39 -10.94 -17.59
CA THR A 22 -10.79 -9.86 -16.78
C THR A 22 -11.72 -9.43 -15.65
N ASP A 23 -12.84 -10.13 -15.48
CA ASP A 23 -13.88 -9.78 -14.53
C ASP A 23 -13.64 -10.49 -13.19
N TRP A 24 -13.66 -9.68 -12.14
CA TRP A 24 -13.42 -10.07 -10.76
C TRP A 24 -14.49 -9.48 -9.85
N GLU A 25 -14.74 -10.18 -8.75
CA GLU A 25 -15.50 -9.67 -7.63
C GLU A 25 -14.80 -9.92 -6.30
N LEU A 26 -15.13 -9.10 -5.30
CA LEU A 26 -14.70 -9.27 -3.92
C LEU A 26 -15.81 -9.95 -3.13
N VAL A 27 -15.52 -11.08 -2.52
CA VAL A 27 -16.47 -11.86 -1.71
C VAL A 27 -16.02 -11.85 -0.25
N ILE A 28 -16.96 -11.59 0.66
CA ILE A 28 -16.75 -11.85 2.10
C ILE A 28 -17.09 -13.32 2.34
N LEU A 29 -16.08 -14.11 2.74
CA LEU A 29 -16.23 -15.53 3.03
C LEU A 29 -16.70 -15.77 4.47
N ASP A 30 -16.16 -15.00 5.40
CA ASP A 30 -16.36 -15.17 6.84
C ASP A 30 -15.90 -13.90 7.58
N SER A 31 -15.95 -13.91 8.91
CA SER A 31 -15.31 -12.94 9.78
C SER A 31 -14.64 -13.62 10.97
N ILE A 32 -13.55 -13.04 11.47
CA ILE A 32 -12.91 -13.44 12.71
C ILE A 32 -12.99 -12.30 13.73
N GLN A 33 -13.06 -12.65 15.00
CA GLN A 33 -13.09 -11.71 16.11
C GLN A 33 -11.84 -11.91 16.96
N VAL A 34 -11.11 -10.83 17.20
CA VAL A 34 -9.99 -10.79 18.12
C VAL A 34 -10.49 -10.15 19.41
N ASP A 35 -10.47 -10.90 20.50
CA ASP A 35 -10.92 -10.49 21.84
C ASP A 35 -9.97 -9.44 22.44
N TYR A 36 -10.03 -8.23 21.87
CA TYR A 36 -9.20 -7.09 22.23
C TYR A 36 -9.99 -5.81 22.04
N LEU A 37 -9.98 -4.96 23.07
CA LEU A 37 -10.59 -3.64 23.04
C LEU A 37 -9.54 -2.61 22.67
N GLY A 38 -9.71 -1.94 21.53
CA GLY A 38 -8.80 -0.88 21.11
C GLY A 38 -8.92 -0.53 19.64
N SER A 39 -7.89 0.13 19.11
CA SER A 39 -7.85 0.56 17.71
C SER A 39 -6.72 -0.12 16.95
N VAL A 40 -6.93 -0.26 15.64
CA VAL A 40 -5.96 -0.82 14.69
C VAL A 40 -5.33 0.33 13.92
N GLY A 41 -4.15 0.76 14.36
CA GLY A 41 -3.37 1.87 13.79
C GLY A 41 -2.33 1.44 12.75
N GLY A 42 -2.42 0.22 12.23
CA GLY A 42 -1.50 -0.38 11.27
C GLY A 42 -1.30 -1.88 11.53
N GLY A 43 -0.89 -2.65 10.52
CA GLY A 43 -0.85 -4.10 10.62
C GLY A 43 -0.34 -4.82 9.38
N ASP A 44 -0.08 -6.11 9.55
CA ASP A 44 0.20 -7.06 8.47
C ASP A 44 -0.49 -8.40 8.77
N PHE A 45 -0.77 -9.16 7.73
CA PHE A 45 -1.23 -10.55 7.86
C PHE A 45 -0.49 -11.42 6.86
N ARG A 46 0.16 -12.48 7.34
CA ARG A 46 0.94 -13.38 6.49
C ARG A 46 0.94 -14.78 7.05
N ASN A 47 0.81 -15.79 6.19
CA ASN A 47 0.93 -17.20 6.57
C ASN A 47 0.04 -17.59 7.78
N GLY A 48 -1.19 -17.07 7.84
CA GLY A 48 -2.16 -17.38 8.88
C GLY A 48 -1.96 -16.63 10.21
N LYS A 49 -1.04 -15.66 10.26
CA LYS A 49 -0.81 -14.80 11.42
C LYS A 49 -1.06 -13.34 11.08
N GLY A 50 -1.79 -12.66 11.94
CA GLY A 50 -1.94 -11.21 11.91
C GLY A 50 -1.15 -10.56 13.03
N VAL A 51 -0.68 -9.33 12.78
CA VAL A 51 -0.18 -8.45 13.82
C VAL A 51 -0.73 -7.05 13.57
N PHE A 52 -1.15 -6.36 14.62
CA PHE A 52 -1.53 -4.96 14.52
C PHE A 52 -1.00 -4.11 15.68
N PHE A 53 -0.96 -2.81 15.44
CA PHE A 53 -0.54 -1.80 16.38
C PHE A 53 -1.72 -1.03 16.96
N ASN A 54 -1.81 -0.93 18.28
CA ASN A 54 -2.69 0.01 18.97
C ASN A 54 -1.90 1.28 19.32
N PHE A 55 -2.33 2.41 18.74
CA PHE A 55 -1.67 3.70 18.91
C PHE A 55 -1.79 4.26 20.33
N GLN A 56 -2.95 4.11 20.97
CA GLN A 56 -3.23 4.68 22.29
C GLN A 56 -2.39 4.02 23.38
N GLU A 57 -2.19 2.71 23.27
CA GLU A 57 -1.45 1.92 24.27
C GLU A 57 0.03 1.72 23.94
N ASN A 58 0.49 2.21 22.77
CA ASN A 58 1.78 1.87 22.18
C ASN A 58 2.09 0.36 22.28
N LYS A 59 1.15 -0.46 21.76
CA LYS A 59 1.12 -1.92 21.94
C LYS A 59 0.99 -2.65 20.61
N LEU A 60 1.71 -3.77 20.46
CA LEU A 60 1.48 -4.74 19.38
C LEU A 60 0.71 -5.96 19.88
N ILE A 61 -0.17 -6.47 19.03
CA ILE A 61 -1.00 -7.65 19.26
C ILE A 61 -0.80 -8.60 18.08
N GLU A 62 -0.32 -9.82 18.32
CA GLU A 62 -0.25 -10.91 17.34
C GLU A 62 -1.40 -11.90 17.57
N PHE A 63 -2.08 -12.29 16.50
CA PHE A 63 -3.23 -13.20 16.52
C PHE A 63 -3.19 -14.19 15.35
N ASP A 64 -3.93 -15.30 15.45
CA ASP A 64 -4.05 -16.30 14.39
C ASP A 64 -5.31 -16.15 13.52
N SER A 65 -5.44 -17.00 12.51
CA SER A 65 -6.61 -17.04 11.61
C SER A 65 -7.93 -17.42 12.27
N THR A 66 -7.94 -17.77 13.56
CA THR A 66 -9.16 -17.99 14.36
C THR A 66 -9.50 -16.81 15.25
N GLY A 67 -8.65 -15.77 15.26
CA GLY A 67 -8.78 -14.59 16.12
C GLY A 67 -8.15 -14.76 17.50
N LYS A 68 -7.47 -15.88 17.76
CA LYS A 68 -6.81 -16.11 19.06
C LYS A 68 -5.53 -15.28 19.15
N ILE A 69 -5.44 -14.49 20.22
CA ILE A 69 -4.23 -13.72 20.55
C ILE A 69 -3.14 -14.68 21.05
N HIS A 70 -1.93 -14.52 20.52
CA HIS A 70 -0.74 -15.26 20.94
C HIS A 70 0.20 -14.42 21.79
N TYR A 71 0.41 -13.16 21.38
CA TYR A 71 1.34 -12.25 22.04
C TYR A 71 0.76 -10.84 22.07
N GLU A 72 1.02 -10.17 23.18
CA GLU A 72 0.79 -8.75 23.34
C GLU A 72 2.04 -8.11 23.93
N ARG A 73 2.43 -6.96 23.41
CA ARG A 73 3.59 -6.23 23.91
C ARG A 73 3.38 -4.73 23.87
N SER A 74 3.33 -4.13 25.05
CA SER A 74 3.46 -2.69 25.22
C SER A 74 4.94 -2.30 25.31
N TYR A 75 5.26 -1.12 24.78
CA TYR A 75 6.62 -0.61 24.79
C TYR A 75 6.74 0.66 25.61
N PRO A 76 7.85 0.83 26.35
CA PRO A 76 8.10 2.06 27.07
C PRO A 76 8.30 3.22 26.09
N THR A 77 7.91 4.42 26.51
CA THR A 77 8.11 5.66 25.73
C THR A 77 9.55 6.16 25.75
N ASP A 78 10.35 5.73 26.74
CA ASP A 78 11.76 6.07 26.89
C ASP A 78 12.57 4.91 27.51
N GLY A 79 13.89 4.95 27.35
CA GLY A 79 14.82 3.99 27.93
C GLY A 79 15.00 2.68 27.14
N PRO A 80 15.69 1.68 27.73
CA PRO A 80 15.98 0.41 27.08
C PRO A 80 14.71 -0.34 26.64
N GLY A 81 14.74 -0.92 25.45
CA GLY A 81 13.62 -1.69 24.90
C GLY A 81 12.47 -0.83 24.35
N LYS A 82 12.66 0.49 24.24
CA LYS A 82 11.73 1.40 23.57
C LYS A 82 11.50 0.98 22.12
N VAL A 83 10.23 0.94 21.74
CA VAL A 83 9.77 0.90 20.35
C VAL A 83 8.72 1.99 20.23
N LEU A 84 9.03 3.00 19.43
CA LEU A 84 8.22 4.21 19.32
C LEU A 84 7.24 4.08 18.16
N TYR A 85 5.96 3.95 18.46
CA TYR A 85 4.85 3.96 17.50
C TYR A 85 5.11 3.11 16.23
N PRO A 86 5.33 1.78 16.36
CA PRO A 86 5.59 0.86 15.24
C PRO A 86 4.34 0.66 14.38
N THR A 87 3.94 1.70 13.67
CA THR A 87 2.69 1.77 12.91
C THR A 87 2.75 0.97 11.61
N GLN A 88 3.93 0.76 11.05
CA GLN A 88 4.12 -0.06 9.85
C GLN A 88 4.73 -1.38 10.26
N LEU A 89 4.09 -2.47 9.86
CA LEU A 89 4.47 -3.81 10.26
C LEU A 89 4.64 -4.66 9.00
N ARG A 90 5.66 -5.50 8.98
CA ARG A 90 5.93 -6.36 7.84
C ARG A 90 6.51 -7.71 8.24
N TYR A 91 5.75 -8.76 7.98
CA TYR A 91 6.29 -10.11 7.99
C TYR A 91 7.06 -10.39 6.72
N THR A 92 8.21 -11.03 6.88
CA THR A 92 8.92 -11.69 5.79
C THR A 92 8.34 -13.09 5.55
N ASP A 93 8.71 -13.73 4.44
CA ASP A 93 8.27 -15.10 4.13
C ASP A 93 8.76 -16.12 5.18
N ASP A 94 9.89 -15.87 5.83
CA ASP A 94 10.44 -16.73 6.89
C ASP A 94 9.80 -16.51 8.27
N GLY A 95 8.90 -15.53 8.39
CA GLY A 95 8.16 -15.22 9.62
C GLY A 95 8.85 -14.23 10.55
N ARG A 96 10.00 -13.65 10.20
CA ARG A 96 10.53 -12.47 10.91
C ARG A 96 9.60 -11.28 10.74
N LEU A 97 9.48 -10.48 11.81
CA LEU A 97 8.68 -9.27 11.85
C LEU A 97 9.58 -8.04 11.94
N PHE A 98 9.42 -7.14 10.97
CA PHE A 98 10.02 -5.82 10.99
C PHE A 98 8.95 -4.77 11.23
N ALA A 99 9.35 -3.67 11.86
CA ALA A 99 8.48 -2.55 12.13
C ALA A 99 9.14 -1.22 11.76
N ALA A 100 8.34 -0.26 11.31
CA ALA A 100 8.77 1.12 11.15
C ALA A 100 7.85 2.08 11.92
N SER A 101 8.47 3.06 12.55
CA SER A 101 7.80 4.19 13.18
C SER A 101 7.37 5.22 12.13
N PHE A 102 6.35 6.03 12.45
CA PHE A 102 6.01 7.18 11.60
C PHE A 102 7.12 8.25 11.56
N VAL A 103 8.07 8.23 12.52
CA VAL A 103 9.30 9.06 12.48
C VAL A 103 10.49 8.34 11.83
N GLY A 104 10.25 7.24 11.14
CA GLY A 104 11.25 6.50 10.37
C GLY A 104 12.15 5.56 11.17
N TRP A 105 11.99 5.41 12.49
CA TRP A 105 12.78 4.41 13.24
C TRP A 105 12.43 2.99 12.79
N LEU A 106 13.43 2.13 12.63
CA LEU A 106 13.27 0.77 12.13
C LEU A 106 13.63 -0.25 13.20
N TYR A 107 12.85 -1.32 13.29
CA TYR A 107 13.03 -2.35 14.31
C TYR A 107 12.90 -3.74 13.69
N GLU A 108 13.66 -4.68 14.25
CA GLU A 108 13.35 -6.11 14.15
C GLU A 108 12.80 -6.57 15.50
N LEU A 109 11.74 -7.37 15.46
CA LEU A 109 11.08 -7.89 16.65
C LEU A 109 11.29 -9.40 16.78
N ASN A 110 11.36 -9.87 18.02
CA ASN A 110 11.30 -11.29 18.33
C ASN A 110 9.88 -11.81 18.12
N ARG A 111 9.75 -13.15 18.10
CA ARG A 111 8.45 -13.83 17.96
C ARG A 111 7.44 -13.48 19.06
N ASP A 112 7.92 -13.16 20.26
CA ASP A 112 7.09 -12.70 21.39
C ASP A 112 6.83 -11.18 21.37
N LEU A 113 7.10 -10.54 20.23
CA LEU A 113 7.00 -9.10 19.99
C LEU A 113 7.96 -8.26 20.84
N THR A 114 8.92 -8.85 21.56
CA THR A 114 9.95 -8.05 22.23
C THR A 114 10.91 -7.43 21.21
N LEU A 115 11.47 -6.25 21.52
CA LEU A 115 12.50 -5.64 20.67
C LEU A 115 13.70 -6.59 20.57
N LYS A 116 14.06 -6.99 19.35
CA LYS A 116 15.29 -7.74 19.07
C LYS A 116 16.44 -6.77 18.84
N GLN A 117 16.24 -5.79 17.95
CA GLN A 117 17.20 -4.74 17.66
C GLN A 117 16.51 -3.52 17.02
N GLU A 118 17.09 -2.35 17.26
CA GLU A 118 16.84 -1.15 16.47
C GLU A 118 17.83 -1.14 15.29
N ILE A 119 17.34 -0.85 14.09
CA ILE A 119 18.15 -0.75 12.87
C ILE A 119 18.43 0.73 12.62
N THR A 120 19.60 1.18 13.06
CA THR A 120 20.00 2.59 12.94
C THR A 120 20.72 2.85 11.62
N LEU A 121 20.22 3.81 10.84
CA LEU A 121 20.83 4.26 9.59
C LEU A 121 21.92 5.33 9.85
N PRO A 122 22.83 5.57 8.89
CA PRO A 122 23.92 6.54 9.05
C PRO A 122 23.45 8.00 9.03
N PHE A 123 22.16 8.25 8.80
CA PHE A 123 21.52 9.55 8.82
C PHE A 123 20.11 9.40 9.42
N PRO A 124 19.58 10.44 10.09
CA PRO A 124 18.23 10.39 10.64
C PRO A 124 17.18 10.54 9.53
N SER A 125 16.02 9.92 9.74
CA SER A 125 14.84 10.22 8.92
C SER A 125 14.38 11.66 9.14
N GLN A 126 13.96 12.33 8.08
CA GLN A 126 13.30 13.65 8.11
C GLN A 126 11.78 13.54 7.95
N ALA A 127 11.24 12.32 7.88
CA ALA A 127 9.79 12.10 7.91
C ALA A 127 9.25 12.34 9.33
N ASN A 128 8.24 13.20 9.41
CA ASN A 128 7.41 13.42 10.59
C ASN A 128 5.98 12.89 10.41
N ASP A 129 5.76 12.14 9.32
CA ASP A 129 4.46 11.64 8.95
C ASP A 129 4.54 10.33 8.16
N GLY A 130 3.41 9.64 8.12
CA GLY A 130 3.30 8.28 7.60
C GLY A 130 2.80 7.31 8.67
N GLY A 131 2.76 6.03 8.33
CA GLY A 131 2.26 4.99 9.23
C GLY A 131 0.91 4.42 8.80
N GLY A 132 0.28 3.68 9.70
CA GLY A 132 -0.94 2.95 9.36
C GLY A 132 -0.68 1.81 8.40
N PHE A 133 -1.57 1.70 7.43
CA PHE A 133 -1.57 0.63 6.44
C PHE A 133 -0.89 1.01 5.12
N PHE A 134 -0.23 2.16 5.07
CA PHE A 134 0.60 2.52 3.93
C PHE A 134 1.81 1.58 3.88
N ARG A 135 2.02 0.95 2.73
CA ARG A 135 3.15 0.04 2.54
C ARG A 135 4.38 0.85 2.14
N SER A 136 5.21 1.19 3.13
CA SER A 136 6.51 1.86 2.94
C SER A 136 7.70 1.06 3.47
N LEU A 137 7.49 -0.21 3.79
CA LEU A 137 8.51 -1.16 4.21
C LEU A 137 8.24 -2.51 3.54
N ASP A 138 9.25 -3.08 2.88
CA ASP A 138 9.18 -4.44 2.34
C ASP A 138 10.57 -5.11 2.41
N PHE A 139 10.62 -6.41 2.13
CA PHE A 139 11.86 -7.19 2.24
C PHE A 139 12.26 -7.80 0.90
N TRP A 140 13.55 -7.73 0.58
CA TRP A 140 14.10 -8.30 -0.66
C TRP A 140 15.56 -8.73 -0.47
N ASN A 141 15.86 -10.00 -0.76
CA ASN A 141 17.21 -10.59 -0.74
C ASN A 141 18.04 -10.17 0.50
N ASP A 142 17.55 -10.54 1.70
CA ASP A 142 18.21 -10.22 2.98
C ASP A 142 18.38 -8.73 3.30
N SER A 143 17.72 -7.87 2.53
CA SER A 143 17.70 -6.42 2.74
C SER A 143 16.28 -5.94 3.00
N LEU A 144 16.16 -4.91 3.84
CA LEU A 144 14.94 -4.13 3.93
C LEU A 144 14.95 -3.07 2.84
N ILE A 145 13.82 -2.86 2.19
CA ILE A 145 13.57 -1.69 1.36
C ILE A 145 12.61 -0.80 2.16
N SER A 146 12.93 0.49 2.30
CA SER A 146 12.11 1.42 3.08
C SER A 146 12.04 2.81 2.44
N TYR A 147 10.91 3.49 2.61
CA TYR A 147 10.86 4.95 2.47
C TYR A 147 11.48 5.59 3.71
N TYR A 148 12.71 6.10 3.56
CA TYR A 148 13.47 6.70 4.64
C TYR A 148 14.12 8.00 4.14
N PRO A 149 13.34 9.10 4.04
CA PRO A 149 13.86 10.38 3.56
C PRO A 149 14.79 11.01 4.59
N GLY A 150 15.78 11.80 4.17
CA GLY A 150 16.72 12.47 5.08
C GLY A 150 18.19 12.34 4.70
N ARG A 151 18.50 11.49 3.72
CA ARG A 151 19.84 11.37 3.14
C ARG A 151 20.33 12.75 2.71
N ASP A 152 21.57 13.07 3.08
CA ASP A 152 22.22 14.35 2.80
C ASP A 152 21.43 15.59 3.30
N GLY A 153 20.57 15.40 4.31
CA GLY A 153 19.73 16.46 4.87
C GLY A 153 18.48 16.78 4.05
N ALA A 154 18.11 15.94 3.08
CA ALA A 154 16.95 16.17 2.22
C ALA A 154 15.63 16.15 3.02
N ASN A 155 14.81 17.18 2.82
CA ASN A 155 13.54 17.33 3.52
C ASN A 155 12.38 16.79 2.64
N PRO A 156 11.63 15.76 3.07
CA PRO A 156 10.53 15.19 2.29
C PRO A 156 9.34 16.14 2.07
N TYR A 157 9.32 17.28 2.76
CA TYR A 157 8.30 18.32 2.61
C TYR A 157 8.66 19.39 1.58
N ASP A 158 9.86 19.34 0.99
CA ASP A 158 10.25 20.30 -0.05
C ASP A 158 9.51 20.01 -1.37
N PRO A 159 9.08 21.04 -2.13
CA PRO A 159 8.20 20.86 -3.29
C PRO A 159 8.76 19.98 -4.41
N TYR A 160 10.10 19.90 -4.52
CA TYR A 160 10.78 19.11 -5.54
C TYR A 160 11.47 17.86 -4.96
N PHE A 161 11.15 17.48 -3.73
CA PHE A 161 11.79 16.34 -3.08
C PHE A 161 11.70 15.06 -3.93
N ILE A 162 10.51 14.77 -4.45
CA ILE A 162 10.24 13.58 -5.28
C ILE A 162 11.05 13.60 -6.59
N ARG A 163 11.29 14.78 -7.17
CA ARG A 163 12.05 14.97 -8.42
C ARG A 163 13.54 14.73 -8.21
N ASP A 164 14.08 15.33 -7.16
CA ASP A 164 15.53 15.52 -7.03
C ASP A 164 16.23 14.38 -6.28
N HIS A 165 15.50 13.71 -5.39
CA HIS A 165 16.06 12.71 -4.47
C HIS A 165 15.67 11.28 -4.82
N PHE A 166 16.46 10.34 -4.28
CA PHE A 166 16.03 8.95 -4.22
C PHE A 166 14.94 8.81 -3.16
N LEU A 167 13.92 8.02 -3.49
CA LEU A 167 12.73 7.84 -2.67
C LEU A 167 12.91 6.70 -1.67
N LEU A 168 13.59 5.63 -2.06
CA LEU A 168 13.74 4.41 -1.25
C LEU A 168 15.19 4.12 -0.93
N GLU A 169 15.38 3.50 0.23
CA GLU A 169 16.66 3.01 0.73
C GLU A 169 16.66 1.48 0.74
N LYS A 170 17.72 0.86 0.22
CA LYS A 170 18.04 -0.55 0.45
C LYS A 170 18.96 -0.65 1.66
N ILE A 171 18.51 -1.34 2.69
CA ILE A 171 19.09 -1.34 4.03
C ILE A 171 19.50 -2.77 4.41
N ASP A 172 20.75 -2.94 4.82
CA ASP A 172 21.21 -4.14 5.49
C ASP A 172 20.63 -4.16 6.91
N SER A 173 19.73 -5.11 7.18
CA SER A 173 19.03 -5.19 8.46
C SER A 173 19.93 -5.56 9.64
N LYS A 174 21.18 -5.99 9.41
CA LYS A 174 22.14 -6.34 10.48
C LYS A 174 23.05 -5.17 10.83
N THR A 175 23.40 -4.35 9.85
CA THR A 175 24.40 -3.29 10.03
C THR A 175 23.80 -1.89 9.98
N GLY A 176 22.58 -1.73 9.45
CA GLY A 176 21.97 -0.44 9.17
C GLY A 176 22.61 0.31 7.98
N GLY A 177 23.60 -0.29 7.32
CA GLY A 177 24.18 0.26 6.11
C GLY A 177 23.12 0.39 5.02
N SER A 178 23.05 1.55 4.36
CA SER A 178 22.02 1.85 3.38
C SER A 178 22.55 2.43 2.09
N VAL A 179 21.93 2.05 0.97
CA VAL A 179 22.18 2.62 -0.35
C VAL A 179 20.88 3.15 -0.97
N PRO A 180 20.91 4.34 -1.59
CA PRO A 180 19.74 4.89 -2.26
C PRO A 180 19.38 4.04 -3.48
N LEU A 181 18.08 3.87 -3.76
CA LEU A 181 17.61 2.88 -4.73
C LEU A 181 16.78 3.48 -5.87
N ILE A 182 15.61 4.06 -5.57
CA ILE A 182 14.63 4.42 -6.60
C ILE A 182 14.55 5.94 -6.80
N LYS A 183 14.63 6.41 -8.04
CA LYS A 183 14.20 7.77 -8.43
C LYS A 183 12.86 7.71 -9.15
N ILE A 184 12.08 8.79 -9.05
CA ILE A 184 10.85 8.91 -9.81
C ILE A 184 11.16 8.94 -11.32
N PRO A 185 10.40 8.21 -12.17
CA PRO A 185 10.62 8.26 -13.62
C PRO A 185 10.00 9.52 -14.23
N SER A 186 10.49 9.90 -15.41
CA SER A 186 9.99 11.06 -16.17
C SER A 186 8.53 10.97 -16.61
N THR A 187 7.90 9.80 -16.45
CA THR A 187 6.47 9.61 -16.72
C THR A 187 5.57 10.15 -15.62
N SER A 188 6.09 10.34 -14.40
CA SER A 188 5.33 10.93 -13.29
C SER A 188 5.31 12.45 -13.41
N ARG A 189 4.21 13.10 -13.03
CA ARG A 189 4.12 14.56 -12.98
C ARG A 189 5.11 15.18 -11.99
N TYR A 190 5.49 14.42 -10.95
CA TYR A 190 6.46 14.83 -9.93
C TYR A 190 7.90 14.84 -10.41
N SER A 191 8.15 14.44 -11.67
CA SER A 191 9.45 14.63 -12.32
C SER A 191 9.63 16.01 -12.96
N SER A 192 8.59 16.86 -12.95
CA SER A 192 8.59 18.18 -13.60
C SER A 192 8.95 19.33 -12.64
N ASP A 193 9.13 20.54 -13.20
CA ASP A 193 9.39 21.78 -12.45
C ASP A 193 8.09 22.46 -11.95
N LYS A 194 6.99 21.71 -11.87
CA LYS A 194 5.68 22.22 -11.48
C LYS A 194 5.39 21.88 -10.01
N PHE A 195 4.48 22.63 -9.40
CA PHE A 195 4.02 22.36 -8.04
C PHE A 195 2.75 21.52 -8.06
N PHE A 196 2.68 20.58 -7.12
CA PHE A 196 1.54 19.70 -6.90
C PHE A 196 1.43 19.43 -5.40
N GLU A 197 0.27 18.97 -4.96
CA GLU A 197 0.11 18.51 -3.58
C GLU A 197 1.03 17.31 -3.30
N ARG A 198 1.64 17.25 -2.12
CA ARG A 198 2.62 16.20 -1.78
C ARG A 198 1.95 14.81 -1.75
N PRO A 199 2.48 13.81 -2.47
CA PRO A 199 1.94 12.44 -2.44
C PRO A 199 2.45 11.67 -1.22
N TRP A 200 1.71 10.63 -0.84
CA TRP A 200 2.26 9.52 -0.05
C TRP A 200 2.93 8.51 -0.98
N ILE A 201 4.10 8.01 -0.58
CA ILE A 201 4.81 6.97 -1.31
C ILE A 201 4.43 5.61 -0.78
N GLN A 202 4.07 4.71 -1.68
CA GLN A 202 3.80 3.32 -1.36
C GLN A 202 4.52 2.42 -2.34
N PHE A 203 4.97 1.24 -1.90
CA PHE A 203 5.54 0.27 -2.79
C PHE A 203 5.28 -1.16 -2.31
N GLY A 204 5.48 -2.13 -3.18
CA GLY A 204 5.57 -3.53 -2.81
C GLY A 204 6.52 -4.28 -3.72
N ILE A 205 6.98 -5.43 -3.26
CA ILE A 205 7.97 -6.25 -3.98
C ILE A 205 7.39 -7.64 -4.25
N SER A 206 7.63 -8.16 -5.46
CA SER A 206 7.43 -9.57 -5.78
C SER A 206 8.56 -10.06 -6.70
N GLY A 207 9.26 -11.10 -6.26
CA GLY A 207 10.47 -11.56 -6.91
C GLY A 207 11.51 -10.44 -6.98
N THR A 208 11.85 -10.02 -8.19
CA THR A 208 12.84 -8.96 -8.44
C THR A 208 12.19 -7.63 -8.84
N ARG A 209 10.86 -7.57 -8.86
CA ARG A 209 10.11 -6.38 -9.29
C ARG A 209 9.66 -5.58 -8.10
N LEU A 210 9.98 -4.29 -8.11
CA LEU A 210 9.42 -3.30 -7.20
C LEU A 210 8.37 -2.49 -7.93
N HIS A 211 7.18 -2.39 -7.36
CA HIS A 211 6.11 -1.55 -7.88
C HIS A 211 5.91 -0.40 -6.90
N LEU A 212 6.07 0.83 -7.37
CA LEU A 212 5.93 2.06 -6.59
C LEU A 212 4.72 2.85 -7.08
N ALA A 213 3.99 3.42 -6.15
CA ALA A 213 2.85 4.30 -6.40
C ALA A 213 2.98 5.58 -5.59
N LEU A 214 2.60 6.70 -6.20
CA LEU A 214 2.35 7.96 -5.52
C LEU A 214 0.85 8.08 -5.31
N SER A 215 0.41 8.44 -4.10
CA SER A 215 -0.99 8.27 -3.71
C SER A 215 -1.97 9.03 -4.59
N ASN A 216 -1.59 10.17 -5.17
CA ASN A 216 -2.46 11.03 -5.97
C ASN A 216 -2.11 11.02 -7.47
N GLU A 217 -1.49 9.94 -7.96
CA GLU A 217 -1.39 9.65 -9.40
C GLU A 217 -2.02 8.30 -9.72
N PRO A 218 -2.75 8.15 -10.84
CA PRO A 218 -3.31 6.87 -11.25
C PRO A 218 -2.26 5.97 -11.93
N MET A 219 -1.04 5.92 -11.39
CA MET A 219 0.14 5.29 -12.00
C MET A 219 0.85 4.36 -11.03
N ILE A 220 1.33 3.22 -11.56
CA ILE A 220 2.25 2.31 -10.90
C ILE A 220 3.56 2.28 -11.70
N HIS A 221 4.66 2.61 -11.05
CA HIS A 221 6.00 2.59 -11.64
C HIS A 221 6.70 1.29 -11.27
N VAL A 222 7.21 0.56 -12.27
CA VAL A 222 7.82 -0.76 -12.08
C VAL A 222 9.32 -0.67 -12.30
N PHE A 223 10.09 -1.27 -11.38
CA PHE A 223 11.55 -1.26 -11.38
C PHE A 223 12.11 -2.68 -11.21
N ASP A 224 13.33 -2.92 -11.72
CA ASP A 224 14.08 -4.16 -11.50
C ASP A 224 15.12 -3.99 -10.39
N LEU A 225 14.99 -4.77 -9.33
CA LEU A 225 15.90 -4.76 -8.19
C LEU A 225 17.23 -5.47 -8.48
N ASN A 226 17.29 -6.36 -9.47
CA ASN A 226 18.55 -7.01 -9.83
C ASN A 226 19.55 -6.05 -10.48
N ASP A 227 19.04 -5.01 -11.13
CA ASP A 227 19.82 -3.99 -11.82
C ASP A 227 19.76 -2.65 -11.06
N GLY A 228 19.97 -2.73 -9.74
CA GLY A 228 20.10 -1.55 -8.88
C GLY A 228 18.86 -0.66 -8.81
N GLY A 229 17.66 -1.18 -9.12
CA GLY A 229 16.43 -0.40 -9.12
C GLY A 229 16.18 0.34 -10.45
N SER A 230 16.64 -0.19 -11.58
CA SER A 230 16.43 0.44 -12.88
C SER A 230 14.94 0.46 -13.26
N TYR A 231 14.52 1.57 -13.87
CA TYR A 231 13.14 1.77 -14.30
C TYR A 231 12.80 0.86 -15.49
N LEU A 232 11.68 0.14 -15.40
CA LEU A 232 11.20 -0.72 -16.48
C LEU A 232 10.09 -0.04 -17.29
N HIS A 233 8.98 0.30 -16.65
CA HIS A 233 7.82 0.91 -17.29
C HIS A 233 6.85 1.48 -16.25
N THR A 234 5.85 2.22 -16.74
CA THR A 234 4.74 2.76 -15.93
C THR A 234 3.43 2.19 -16.45
N VAL A 235 2.58 1.73 -15.54
CA VAL A 235 1.21 1.32 -15.84
C VAL A 235 0.25 2.36 -15.30
N ASN A 236 -0.52 3.01 -16.19
CA ASN A 236 -1.69 3.78 -15.79
C ASN A 236 -2.86 2.80 -15.62
N PHE A 237 -3.41 2.69 -14.40
CA PHE A 237 -4.48 1.72 -14.12
C PHE A 237 -5.87 2.21 -14.54
N LYS A 238 -5.97 3.37 -15.22
CA LYS A 238 -7.16 3.89 -15.89
C LYS A 238 -8.42 3.80 -15.02
N PRO A 239 -8.45 4.43 -13.84
CA PRO A 239 -9.66 4.49 -13.03
C PRO A 239 -10.77 5.25 -13.79
N SER A 240 -12.03 4.85 -13.59
CA SER A 240 -13.20 5.52 -14.15
C SER A 240 -13.39 6.92 -13.56
N LYS A 241 -13.08 7.09 -12.28
CA LYS A 241 -13.03 8.37 -11.56
C LYS A 241 -11.81 8.43 -10.63
N PHE A 242 -10.92 9.40 -10.87
CA PHE A 242 -9.78 9.70 -10.02
C PHE A 242 -9.48 11.19 -10.18
N LEU A 243 -10.08 12.01 -9.31
CA LEU A 243 -9.96 13.46 -9.45
C LEU A 243 -8.58 13.94 -9.07
N ASP A 244 -8.16 15.00 -9.74
CA ASP A 244 -6.84 15.60 -9.60
C ASP A 244 -7.00 17.11 -9.47
N ASN A 245 -6.45 17.69 -8.41
CA ASN A 245 -6.42 19.14 -8.21
C ASN A 245 -5.40 19.88 -9.09
N GLY A 246 -4.60 19.16 -9.88
CA GLY A 246 -3.75 19.70 -10.93
C GLY A 246 -2.51 20.44 -10.44
N GLU A 247 -1.97 21.27 -11.33
CA GLU A 247 -0.78 22.09 -11.04
C GLU A 247 -1.14 23.28 -10.14
N HIS A 248 -0.31 23.49 -9.11
CA HIS A 248 -0.48 24.56 -8.12
C HIS A 248 0.34 25.79 -8.50
N GLN A 249 -0.16 26.96 -8.13
CA GLN A 249 0.56 28.22 -8.36
C GLN A 249 1.64 28.47 -7.30
N GLU A 250 1.49 27.88 -6.13
CA GLU A 250 2.37 28.05 -4.99
C GLU A 250 3.00 26.72 -4.55
N LYS A 251 4.18 26.82 -3.94
CA LYS A 251 5.01 25.67 -3.53
C LYS A 251 4.36 24.74 -2.50
N TYR A 252 3.56 25.29 -1.60
CA TYR A 252 3.04 24.60 -0.42
C TYR A 252 1.51 24.70 -0.33
N GLN A 253 0.84 24.65 -1.48
CA GLN A 253 -0.61 24.76 -1.56
C GLN A 253 -1.26 23.40 -1.25
N TYR A 254 -2.31 23.44 -0.42
CA TYR A 254 -3.14 22.29 -0.10
C TYR A 254 -4.55 22.56 -0.59
N ILE A 255 -4.99 21.83 -1.63
CA ILE A 255 -6.31 22.01 -2.24
C ILE A 255 -7.24 20.88 -1.79
N SER A 256 -6.72 19.65 -1.79
CA SER A 256 -7.44 18.47 -1.32
C SER A 256 -7.78 18.60 0.16
N GLY A 257 -9.00 18.22 0.53
CA GLY A 257 -9.54 18.38 1.88
C GLY A 257 -9.95 19.81 2.25
N SER A 258 -9.63 20.82 1.43
CA SER A 258 -10.02 22.22 1.67
C SER A 258 -11.14 22.70 0.76
N ARG A 259 -11.07 22.35 -0.53
CA ARG A 259 -12.02 22.81 -1.57
C ARG A 259 -12.60 21.66 -2.40
N MET A 260 -11.86 20.57 -2.52
CA MET A 260 -12.26 19.32 -3.18
C MET A 260 -11.54 18.16 -2.50
N LEU A 261 -11.73 16.93 -2.97
CA LEU A 261 -10.97 15.77 -2.53
C LEU A 261 -10.39 15.04 -3.74
N ASP A 262 -9.06 14.90 -3.78
CA ASP A 262 -8.38 14.12 -4.81
C ASP A 262 -8.72 12.63 -4.73
N GLY A 263 -8.65 11.95 -5.87
CA GLY A 263 -8.55 10.49 -5.88
C GLY A 263 -7.24 10.05 -5.22
N ALA A 264 -7.28 8.96 -4.47
CA ALA A 264 -6.14 8.53 -3.69
C ALA A 264 -5.96 7.00 -3.69
N ILE A 265 -4.79 6.52 -4.09
CA ILE A 265 -4.33 5.15 -3.79
C ILE A 265 -4.11 5.06 -2.28
N ARG A 266 -4.91 4.21 -1.64
CA ARG A 266 -4.86 3.97 -0.20
C ARG A 266 -3.92 2.83 0.16
N GLN A 267 -3.89 1.76 -0.63
CA GLN A 267 -3.03 0.61 -0.39
C GLN A 267 -2.59 -0.05 -1.71
N LEU A 268 -1.39 -0.62 -1.71
CA LEU A 268 -0.80 -1.34 -2.83
C LEU A 268 -0.35 -2.73 -2.40
N PHE A 269 -0.81 -3.77 -3.10
CA PHE A 269 -0.42 -5.15 -2.83
C PHE A 269 0.18 -5.79 -4.08
N VAL A 270 1.46 -6.13 -4.01
CA VAL A 270 2.19 -6.76 -5.12
C VAL A 270 2.30 -8.25 -4.84
N THR A 271 1.91 -9.06 -5.81
CA THR A 271 1.91 -10.53 -5.75
C THR A 271 2.53 -11.08 -7.03
N GLU A 272 2.87 -12.37 -7.04
CA GLU A 272 3.42 -13.03 -8.24
C GLU A 272 2.45 -12.98 -9.44
N LYS A 273 1.13 -12.97 -9.17
CA LYS A 273 0.08 -12.97 -10.20
C LYS A 273 -0.41 -11.57 -10.57
N GLY A 274 0.17 -10.52 -10.01
CA GLY A 274 -0.20 -9.14 -10.33
C GLY A 274 -0.21 -8.22 -9.12
N THR A 275 -0.60 -6.97 -9.37
CA THR A 275 -0.70 -5.90 -8.39
C THR A 275 -2.16 -5.54 -8.15
N VAL A 276 -2.58 -5.54 -6.89
CA VAL A 276 -3.88 -5.02 -6.47
C VAL A 276 -3.68 -3.59 -5.98
N VAL A 277 -4.40 -2.66 -6.61
CA VAL A 277 -4.46 -1.25 -6.23
C VAL A 277 -5.78 -1.03 -5.50
N TYR A 278 -5.72 -0.62 -4.24
CA TYR A 278 -6.87 -0.15 -3.49
C TYR A 278 -6.86 1.38 -3.49
N TYR A 279 -7.84 2.00 -4.15
CA TYR A 279 -7.95 3.44 -4.23
C TYR A 279 -9.37 3.92 -3.89
N GLU A 280 -9.45 5.21 -3.60
CA GLU A 280 -10.68 5.95 -3.42
C GLU A 280 -10.83 6.96 -4.56
N GLU A 281 -12.06 7.11 -5.05
CA GLU A 281 -12.39 8.16 -6.01
C GLU A 281 -12.23 9.56 -5.39
N GLY A 282 -12.18 10.62 -6.21
CA GLY A 282 -12.22 11.99 -5.68
C GLY A 282 -13.65 12.52 -5.50
N ILE A 283 -13.78 13.61 -4.74
CA ILE A 283 -15.00 14.42 -4.63
C ILE A 283 -14.73 15.77 -5.28
N ASP A 284 -15.54 16.14 -6.28
CA ASP A 284 -15.36 17.41 -6.97
C ASP A 284 -15.71 18.60 -6.07
N GLU A 285 -15.23 19.77 -6.47
CA GLU A 285 -15.38 20.99 -5.68
C GLU A 285 -16.84 21.36 -5.41
N GLU A 286 -17.73 21.21 -6.40
CA GLU A 286 -19.12 21.62 -6.24
C GLU A 286 -19.80 20.81 -5.14
N ILE A 287 -19.68 19.48 -5.20
CA ILE A 287 -20.20 18.58 -4.17
C ILE A 287 -19.53 18.86 -2.82
N PHE A 288 -18.22 19.06 -2.82
CA PHE A 288 -17.43 19.25 -1.60
C PHE A 288 -17.86 20.52 -0.84
N VAL A 289 -18.03 21.64 -1.56
CA VAL A 289 -18.45 22.92 -0.98
C VAL A 289 -19.92 22.90 -0.57
N GLN A 290 -20.82 22.37 -1.42
CA GLN A 290 -22.26 22.32 -1.12
C GLN A 290 -22.58 21.54 0.16
N ASN A 291 -21.76 20.53 0.48
CA ASN A 291 -21.94 19.68 1.65
C ASN A 291 -21.05 20.05 2.85
N GLU A 292 -20.31 21.17 2.76
CA GLU A 292 -19.37 21.64 3.80
C GLU A 292 -18.39 20.54 4.24
N LEU A 293 -17.84 19.79 3.27
CA LEU A 293 -17.03 18.60 3.54
C LEU A 293 -15.66 18.93 4.17
N ASN A 294 -15.22 20.19 4.13
CA ASN A 294 -14.05 20.66 4.89
C ASN A 294 -14.25 20.65 6.42
N LEU A 295 -15.50 20.55 6.91
CA LEU A 295 -15.77 20.56 8.36
C LEU A 295 -15.65 19.14 8.93
N PRO A 296 -14.89 18.92 10.03
CA PRO A 296 -14.69 17.58 10.61
C PRO A 296 -15.97 16.81 10.92
N LYS A 297 -17.03 17.50 11.37
CA LYS A 297 -18.36 16.90 11.62
C LYS A 297 -18.98 16.22 10.38
N ASN A 298 -18.54 16.58 9.18
CA ASN A 298 -19.03 16.08 7.90
C ASN A 298 -18.10 15.04 7.27
N PHE A 299 -16.92 14.73 7.84
CA PHE A 299 -16.04 13.69 7.31
C PHE A 299 -16.72 12.32 7.15
N PRO A 300 -17.64 11.88 8.05
CA PRO A 300 -18.39 10.65 7.84
C PRO A 300 -19.27 10.63 6.57
N LYS A 301 -19.55 11.79 5.96
CA LYS A 301 -20.35 11.90 4.71
C LYS A 301 -19.53 11.67 3.45
N TYR A 302 -18.20 11.58 3.52
CA TYR A 302 -17.37 11.40 2.32
C TYR A 302 -17.79 10.18 1.51
N LYS A 303 -18.19 9.11 2.23
CA LYS A 303 -18.69 7.85 1.68
C LYS A 303 -19.95 7.97 0.82
N ASP A 304 -20.69 9.07 0.93
CA ASP A 304 -21.89 9.31 0.13
C ASP A 304 -21.53 9.81 -1.29
N PHE A 305 -20.28 10.27 -1.48
CA PHE A 305 -19.81 10.95 -2.71
C PHE A 305 -18.54 10.33 -3.31
N GLN A 306 -17.96 9.37 -2.60
CA GLN A 306 -16.72 8.69 -2.95
C GLN A 306 -16.97 7.18 -2.93
N LYS A 307 -16.33 6.45 -3.83
CA LYS A 307 -16.28 4.98 -3.77
C LYS A 307 -14.89 4.51 -3.41
N GLN A 308 -14.86 3.37 -2.74
CA GLN A 308 -13.68 2.55 -2.52
C GLN A 308 -13.61 1.46 -3.59
N VAL A 309 -12.45 1.30 -4.23
CA VAL A 309 -12.31 0.46 -5.42
C VAL A 309 -11.01 -0.34 -5.38
N LEU A 310 -11.10 -1.64 -5.65
CA LEU A 310 -9.95 -2.47 -6.01
C LEU A 310 -9.82 -2.57 -7.53
N LYS A 311 -8.59 -2.55 -8.00
CA LYS A 311 -8.24 -2.85 -9.40
C LYS A 311 -7.01 -3.73 -9.45
N ILE A 312 -7.03 -4.72 -10.34
CA ILE A 312 -5.93 -5.68 -10.51
C ILE A 312 -5.20 -5.37 -11.80
N ILE A 313 -3.89 -5.27 -11.71
CA ILE A 313 -2.96 -5.16 -12.82
C ILE A 313 -2.21 -6.48 -12.90
N SER A 314 -2.50 -7.27 -13.93
CA SER A 314 -1.80 -8.52 -14.19
C SER A 314 -0.33 -8.28 -14.63
N PRO A 315 0.53 -9.31 -14.62
CA PRO A 315 1.95 -9.15 -14.90
C PRO A 315 2.27 -8.68 -16.34
N ASP A 316 1.35 -8.91 -17.28
CA ASP A 316 1.39 -8.44 -18.67
C ASP A 316 0.59 -7.16 -18.88
N THR A 317 0.26 -6.45 -17.79
CA THR A 317 -0.40 -5.13 -17.75
C THR A 317 -1.88 -5.13 -18.14
N ILE A 318 -2.51 -6.30 -18.32
CA ILE A 318 -3.97 -6.40 -18.50
C ILE A 318 -4.65 -5.95 -17.19
N LEU A 319 -5.64 -5.07 -17.33
CA LEU A 319 -6.40 -4.49 -16.23
C LEU A 319 -7.69 -5.27 -16.00
N SER A 320 -8.05 -5.50 -14.74
CA SER A 320 -9.38 -5.98 -14.38
C SER A 320 -10.45 -4.89 -14.56
N ASN A 321 -11.72 -5.30 -14.43
CA ASN A 321 -12.79 -4.38 -14.05
C ASN A 321 -12.48 -3.69 -12.70
N GLU A 322 -13.24 -2.63 -12.42
CA GLU A 322 -13.27 -2.03 -11.08
C GLU A 322 -14.15 -2.85 -10.15
N ILE A 323 -13.61 -3.17 -8.98
CA ILE A 323 -14.26 -3.97 -7.96
C ILE A 323 -14.63 -3.03 -6.82
N ILE A 324 -15.91 -2.70 -6.69
CA ILE A 324 -16.38 -1.80 -5.64
C ILE A 324 -16.25 -2.49 -4.28
N VAL A 325 -15.56 -1.82 -3.35
CA VAL A 325 -15.40 -2.25 -1.97
C VAL A 325 -16.48 -1.56 -1.13
N PRO A 326 -17.37 -2.31 -0.46
CA PRO A 326 -18.33 -1.71 0.47
C PRO A 326 -17.62 -1.07 1.67
N TYR A 327 -18.03 0.12 2.09
CA TYR A 327 -17.43 0.86 3.22
C TYR A 327 -17.44 0.14 4.56
N ARG A 328 -18.22 -0.94 4.75
CA ARG A 328 -18.07 -1.81 5.93
C ARG A 328 -16.70 -2.50 5.99
N ILE A 329 -16.02 -2.62 4.85
CA ILE A 329 -14.66 -3.14 4.74
C ILE A 329 -13.70 -1.95 4.86
N GLY A 330 -12.99 -1.88 5.97
CA GLY A 330 -11.97 -0.87 6.23
C GLY A 330 -10.64 -1.20 5.54
N ARG A 331 -9.53 -1.04 6.27
CA ARG A 331 -8.18 -1.28 5.75
C ARG A 331 -7.90 -2.78 5.59
N ILE A 332 -7.28 -3.14 4.47
CA ILE A 332 -6.86 -4.50 4.16
C ILE A 332 -5.51 -4.76 4.82
N MET A 333 -5.35 -5.85 5.57
CA MET A 333 -4.10 -6.15 6.27
C MET A 333 -2.97 -6.47 5.29
N ASN A 334 -3.24 -7.36 4.32
CA ASN A 334 -2.32 -7.76 3.27
C ASN A 334 -3.07 -8.59 2.21
N ILE A 335 -2.54 -8.69 0.99
CA ILE A 335 -2.99 -9.66 -0.01
C ILE A 335 -1.75 -10.46 -0.44
N GLU A 336 -1.67 -11.73 -0.02
CA GLU A 336 -0.53 -12.62 -0.32
C GLU A 336 -0.58 -13.21 -1.73
N GLY A 337 -1.78 -13.27 -2.32
CA GLY A 337 -2.01 -13.80 -3.66
C GLY A 337 -3.45 -13.59 -4.09
N LEU A 338 -3.69 -13.52 -5.40
CA LEU A 338 -5.04 -13.30 -5.97
C LEU A 338 -5.99 -14.49 -5.76
N ASP A 339 -5.44 -15.68 -5.52
CA ASP A 339 -6.15 -16.94 -5.29
C ASP A 339 -6.19 -17.36 -3.82
N LYS A 340 -5.74 -16.50 -2.91
CA LYS A 340 -5.73 -16.76 -1.47
C LYS A 340 -6.71 -15.85 -0.75
N PRO A 341 -7.40 -16.34 0.29
CA PRO A 341 -8.15 -15.47 1.19
C PRO A 341 -7.21 -14.47 1.88
N PHE A 342 -7.73 -13.30 2.19
CA PHE A 342 -7.04 -12.26 2.94
C PHE A 342 -7.98 -11.61 3.96
N TYR A 343 -7.43 -10.71 4.79
CA TYR A 343 -8.16 -10.12 5.90
C TYR A 343 -8.21 -8.60 5.81
N ALA A 344 -9.34 -8.01 6.15
CA ALA A 344 -9.53 -6.58 6.27
C ALA A 344 -10.28 -6.24 7.53
N LEU A 345 -9.95 -5.11 8.14
CA LEU A 345 -10.65 -4.59 9.30
C LEU A 345 -12.12 -4.30 8.95
N ARG A 346 -13.05 -4.60 9.86
CA ARG A 346 -14.42 -4.10 9.77
C ARG A 346 -14.44 -2.62 10.15
N ASP A 347 -15.09 -1.79 9.35
CA ASP A 347 -15.26 -0.38 9.66
C ASP A 347 -16.44 -0.21 10.63
N ASP A 348 -16.14 -0.27 11.93
CA ASP A 348 -17.14 -0.19 13.01
C ASP A 348 -17.82 1.18 13.07
N ASP A 349 -17.06 2.25 12.80
CA ASP A 349 -17.57 3.62 12.71
C ASP A 349 -18.61 3.73 11.57
N PHE A 350 -18.34 3.08 10.42
CA PHE A 350 -19.29 3.03 9.31
C PHE A 350 -20.54 2.22 9.63
N VAL A 351 -20.36 1.06 10.27
CA VAL A 351 -21.47 0.17 10.65
C VAL A 351 -22.33 0.80 11.75
N GLY A 352 -21.74 1.66 12.57
CA GLY A 352 -22.41 2.30 13.71
C GLY A 352 -22.59 1.37 14.90
N GLU A 353 -21.69 0.39 15.04
CA GLU A 353 -21.69 -0.60 16.12
C GLU A 353 -20.41 -0.47 16.93
N GLU A 354 -20.53 -0.19 18.23
CA GLU A 354 -19.42 -0.35 19.17
C GLU A 354 -19.30 -1.84 19.53
N GLN A 355 -18.09 -2.39 19.42
CA GLN A 355 -17.80 -3.78 19.76
C GLN A 355 -16.78 -3.88 20.89
N GLU A 356 -16.90 -4.92 21.71
CA GLU A 356 -15.92 -5.26 22.73
C GLU A 356 -14.75 -6.10 22.17
N TYR A 357 -14.65 -6.21 20.85
CA TYR A 357 -13.65 -6.98 20.12
C TYR A 357 -13.35 -6.33 18.76
N ILE A 358 -12.21 -6.65 18.16
CA ILE A 358 -11.89 -6.22 16.80
C ILE A 358 -12.36 -7.29 15.81
N THR A 359 -13.16 -6.89 14.83
CA THR A 359 -13.59 -7.79 13.75
C THR A 359 -12.75 -7.62 12.50
N PHE A 360 -12.29 -8.73 11.92
CA PHE A 360 -11.70 -8.77 10.58
C PHE A 360 -12.56 -9.61 9.64
N TYR A 361 -12.92 -9.07 8.48
CA TYR A 361 -13.53 -9.84 7.41
C TYR A 361 -12.48 -10.69 6.70
N LYS A 362 -12.82 -11.96 6.46
CA LYS A 362 -12.08 -12.84 5.56
C LYS A 362 -12.63 -12.66 4.14
N LEU A 363 -11.80 -12.14 3.26
CA LEU A 363 -12.13 -11.74 1.90
C LEU A 363 -11.46 -12.67 0.87
N LEU A 364 -12.05 -12.76 -0.31
CA LEU A 364 -11.46 -13.44 -1.46
C LEU A 364 -11.79 -12.70 -2.76
N LEU A 365 -10.80 -12.59 -3.64
CA LEU A 365 -11.02 -12.16 -5.03
C LEU A 365 -11.38 -13.38 -5.87
N VAL A 366 -12.52 -13.31 -6.55
CA VAL A 366 -13.04 -14.40 -7.39
C VAL A 366 -13.15 -13.93 -8.83
N LYS A 367 -12.56 -14.68 -9.76
CA LYS A 367 -12.64 -14.44 -11.20
C LYS A 367 -13.97 -14.99 -11.73
N LYS A 368 -14.68 -14.21 -12.54
CA LYS A 368 -16.00 -14.57 -13.12
C LYS A 368 -15.90 -15.26 -14.46
#